data_AF-A0A5V6DE87-F1
#
_entry.id   AF-A0A5V6DE87-F1
#
_cell.length_a   1.000
_cell.length_b   1.000
_cell.length_c   1.000
_cell.angle_alpha   90.00
_cell.angle_beta   90.00
_cell.angle_gamma   90.00
#
_symmetry.space_group_name_H-M   'P 1'
#
loop_
_entity.id
_entity.type
_entity.pdbx_description
1 polymer ?
#
loop_
_entity_poly.entity_id
_entity_poly.type
_entity_poly.pdbx_seq_one_letter_code
_entity_poly.pdbx_strand_id
1 'polypeptide(L)' 'MKIEYQDGGEESCLLITSWFFDWREHNRLVDEILFCAPRLRAVDEGFLRRTTVISGATAWVMCAEVTVEENGYEVRRFRL' A
#
# COMPACT_ATOMS: atom_id res chain seq x y z
N MET A 1 -8.12 -8.62 -1.65
CA MET A 1 -7.38 -7.41 -1.21
C MET A 1 -8.16 -6.13 -1.44
N LYS A 2 -8.09 -5.17 -0.52
CA LYS A 2 -8.64 -3.81 -0.66
C LYS A 2 -7.48 -2.81 -0.54
N ILE A 3 -7.33 -1.93 -1.51
CA ILE A 3 -6.24 -0.95 -1.54
C ILE A 3 -6.82 0.45 -1.60
N GLU A 4 -6.35 1.31 -0.71
CA GLU A 4 -6.81 2.68 -0.56
C GLU A 4 -5.62 3.63 -0.60
N TYR A 5 -5.78 4.73 -1.33
CA TYR A 5 -4.81 5.81 -1.39
C TYR A 5 -5.40 7.02 -0.67
N GLN A 6 -4.70 7.52 0.35
CA GLN A 6 -5.04 8.76 1.02
C GLN A 6 -4.00 9.83 0.66
N ASP A 7 -4.49 10.90 0.06
CA ASP A 7 -3.68 12.08 -0.28
C ASP A 7 -3.68 13.06 0.90
N GLY A 8 -2.51 13.26 1.51
CA GLY A 8 -2.28 14.24 2.57
C GLY A 8 -1.48 15.47 2.10
N GLY A 9 -1.27 15.63 0.79
CA GLY A 9 -0.50 16.72 0.21
C GLY A 9 1.01 16.46 0.25
N GLU A 10 1.69 16.83 1.35
CA GLU A 10 3.15 16.68 1.48
C GLU A 10 3.55 15.22 1.74
N GLU A 11 2.77 14.53 2.57
CA GLU A 11 2.85 13.10 2.78
C GLU A 11 1.56 12.43 2.32
N SER A 12 1.68 11.27 1.68
CA SER A 12 0.56 10.42 1.31
C SER A 12 0.69 9.06 1.99
N CYS A 13 -0.40 8.30 2.02
CA CYS A 13 -0.34 6.92 2.46
C CYS A 13 -1.20 5.99 1.60
N LEU A 14 -0.72 4.76 1.47
CA LEU A 14 -1.38 3.67 0.78
C LEU A 14 -1.71 2.59 1.82
N LEU A 15 -2.98 2.25 1.96
CA LEU A 15 -3.45 1.20 2.87
C LEU A 15 -3.78 -0.04 2.07
N ILE A 16 -3.10 -1.14 2.38
CA ILE A 16 -3.36 -2.45 1.79
C ILE A 16 -4.00 -3.31 2.85
N THR A 17 -5.31 -3.58 2.71
CA THR A 17 -6.06 -4.42 3.63
C THR A 17 -6.36 -5.78 3.00
N SER A 18 -5.95 -6.84 3.68
CA SER A 18 -6.06 -8.23 3.20
C SER A 18 -6.71 -9.12 4.23
N TRP A 19 -7.39 -10.15 3.74
CA TRP A 19 -7.88 -11.24 4.58
C TRP A 19 -6.77 -12.29 4.77
N PHE A 20 -6.86 -13.14 5.80
CA PHE A 20 -5.78 -14.09 6.12
C PHE A 20 -5.46 -15.08 4.99
N PHE A 21 -6.43 -15.43 4.14
CA PHE A 21 -6.22 -16.29 2.98
C PHE A 21 -5.28 -15.66 1.93
N ASP A 22 -5.25 -14.32 1.86
CA ASP A 22 -4.47 -13.57 0.87
C ASP A 22 -3.09 -13.16 1.42
N TRP A 23 -2.66 -13.67 2.58
CA TRP A 23 -1.43 -13.18 3.24
C TRP A 23 -0.15 -13.35 2.43
N ARG A 24 -0.02 -14.42 1.64
CA ARG A 24 1.17 -14.62 0.80
C ARG A 24 1.26 -13.56 -0.30
N GLU A 25 0.14 -13.28 -0.93
CA GLU A 25 0.02 -12.31 -2.02
C GLU A 25 0.21 -10.89 -1.49
N HIS A 26 -0.40 -10.59 -0.35
CA HIS A 26 -0.22 -9.34 0.37
C HIS A 26 1.24 -9.06 0.74
N ASN A 27 1.94 -10.03 1.35
CA ASN A 27 3.36 -9.86 1.68
C ASN A 27 4.20 -9.61 0.42
N ARG A 28 3.94 -10.37 -0.65
CA ARG A 28 4.65 -10.21 -1.91
C ARG A 28 4.47 -8.81 -2.49
N LEU A 29 3.24 -8.29 -2.49
CA LEU A 29 2.97 -6.94 -2.98
C LEU A 29 3.67 -5.88 -2.11
N VAL A 30 3.59 -6.01 -0.78
CA VAL A 30 4.26 -5.07 0.14
C VAL A 30 5.77 -5.09 -0.06
N ASP A 31 6.38 -6.27 -0.19
CA ASP A 31 7.80 -6.42 -0.44
C ASP A 31 8.22 -5.80 -1.78
N GLU A 32 7.41 -5.97 -2.84
CA GLU A 32 7.66 -5.37 -4.15
C GLU A 32 7.58 -3.84 -4.12
N ILE A 33 6.59 -3.29 -3.43
CA ILE A 33 6.47 -1.84 -3.22
C ILE A 33 7.69 -1.29 -2.49
N LEU A 34 8.11 -1.93 -1.40
CA LEU A 34 9.28 -1.50 -0.63
C LEU A 34 10.59 -1.67 -1.41
N PHE A 35 10.65 -2.66 -2.31
CA PHE A 35 11.78 -2.85 -3.20
C PHE A 35 11.88 -1.72 -4.25
N CYS A 36 10.75 -1.32 -4.85
CA CYS A 36 10.70 -0.22 -5.81
C CYS A 36 10.88 1.17 -5.14
N ALA A 37 10.39 1.32 -3.91
CA ALA A 37 10.40 2.59 -3.18
C ALA A 37 10.89 2.40 -1.73
N PRO A 38 12.21 2.21 -1.51
CA PRO A 38 12.78 1.90 -0.20
C PRO A 38 12.71 3.05 0.82
N ARG A 39 12.32 4.25 0.37
CA ARG A 39 12.09 5.41 1.24
C ARG A 39 10.70 5.42 1.88
N LEU A 40 9.82 4.50 1.49
CA LEU A 40 8.51 4.34 2.11
C LEU A 40 8.62 3.58 3.42
N ARG A 41 7.75 3.94 4.37
CA ARG A 41 7.62 3.26 5.65
C ARG A 41 6.38 2.37 5.62
N ALA A 42 6.56 1.07 5.83
CA ALA A 42 5.45 0.14 6.01
C ALA A 42 5.24 -0.16 7.50
N VAL A 43 3.99 -0.10 7.96
CA VAL A 43 3.56 -0.51 9.28
C VAL A 43 2.43 -1.52 9.13
N ASP A 44 2.62 -2.70 9.69
CA ASP A 44 1.61 -3.76 9.70
C ASP A 44 0.73 -3.69 10.94
N GLU A 45 -0.60 -3.78 10.73
CA GLU A 45 -1.60 -3.83 11.79
C GLU A 45 -2.58 -5.00 11.59
N GLY A 46 -2.98 -5.64 12.69
CA GLY A 46 -4.08 -6.61 12.72
C GLY A 46 -3.69 -8.09 12.80
N PHE A 47 -4.63 -8.92 13.28
CA PHE A 47 -4.42 -10.36 13.56
C PHE A 47 -5.18 -11.30 12.60
N LEU A 48 -6.45 -11.00 12.27
CA LEU A 48 -7.28 -11.79 11.32
C LEU A 48 -7.43 -11.11 9.95
N ARG A 49 -7.49 -9.78 9.96
CA ARG A 49 -7.29 -8.93 8.79
C ARG A 49 -5.96 -8.25 8.99
N ARG A 50 -5.13 -8.27 7.96
CA ARG A 50 -3.86 -7.55 7.95
C ARG A 50 -4.01 -6.29 7.13
N THR A 51 -3.63 -5.18 7.72
CA THR A 51 -3.59 -3.88 7.07
C THR A 51 -2.16 -3.40 7.12
N THR A 52 -1.53 -3.23 5.97
CA THR A 52 -0.25 -2.54 5.88
C THR A 52 -0.50 -1.11 5.49
N VAL A 53 -0.04 -0.19 6.33
CA VAL A 53 -0.01 1.25 6.05
C VAL A 53 1.36 1.58 5.50
N ILE A 54 1.41 1.98 4.23
CA ILE A 54 2.63 2.44 3.56
C ILE A 54 2.56 3.96 3.48
N SER A 55 3.43 4.66 4.19
CA SER A 55 3.46 6.13 4.21
C SER A 55 4.80 6.70 3.75
N GLY A 56 4.77 7.91 3.22
CA GLY A 56 5.95 8.65 2.81
C GLY A 56 5.62 9.85 1.94
N ALA A 57 6.64 10.46 1.33
CA ALA A 57 6.43 11.58 0.42
C ALA A 57 5.59 11.16 -0.79
N THR A 58 4.64 12.01 -1.18
CA THR A 58 3.63 11.74 -2.21
C THR A 58 4.20 11.20 -3.52
N ALA A 59 5.38 11.67 -3.94
CA ALA A 59 6.07 11.13 -5.13
C ALA A 59 6.38 9.63 -5.04
N TRP A 60 6.84 9.15 -3.88
CA TRP A 60 7.15 7.73 -3.68
C TRP A 60 5.88 6.89 -3.52
N VAL A 61 4.84 7.44 -2.91
CA VAL A 61 3.56 6.75 -2.75
C VAL A 61 2.83 6.61 -4.08
N MET A 62 2.97 7.58 -5.00
CA MET A 62 2.53 7.43 -6.38
C MET A 62 3.28 6.31 -7.12
N CYS A 63 4.58 6.13 -6.88
CA CYS A 63 5.30 4.95 -7.42
C CYS A 63 4.73 3.64 -6.86
N ALA A 64 4.41 3.60 -5.57
CA ALA A 64 3.77 2.43 -4.97
C ALA A 64 2.40 2.13 -5.60
N GLU A 65 1.60 3.17 -5.88
CA GLU A 65 0.32 3.03 -6.59
C GLU A 65 0.50 2.41 -7.98
N VAL A 66 1.50 2.85 -8.76
CA VAL A 66 1.79 2.26 -10.07
C VAL A 66 2.14 0.77 -9.95
N THR A 67 3.00 0.39 -9.01
CA THR A 67 3.34 -1.03 -8.76
C THR A 67 2.11 -1.86 -8.40
N VAL A 68 1.15 -1.28 -7.69
CA VAL A 68 -0.10 -1.94 -7.34
C VAL A 68 -0.98 -2.14 -8.57
N GLU A 69 -1.11 -1.12 -9.43
CA GLU A 69 -1.86 -1.20 -10.68
C GLU A 69 -1.23 -2.20 -11.67
N GLU A 70 0.09 -2.27 -11.74
CA GLU A 70 0.84 -3.26 -12.54
C GLU A 70 0.59 -4.70 -12.08
N ASN A 71 0.35 -4.91 -10.79
CA ASN A 71 -0.06 -6.19 -10.23
C ASN A 71 -1.56 -6.49 -10.44
N GLY A 72 -2.31 -5.60 -11.11
CA GLY A 72 -3.72 -5.80 -11.48
C GLY A 72 -4.73 -5.45 -10.38
N TYR A 73 -4.33 -4.70 -9.35
CA TYR A 73 -5.25 -4.25 -8.31
C TYR A 73 -5.75 -2.83 -8.58
N GLU A 74 -7.02 -2.59 -8.24
CA GLU A 74 -7.60 -1.25 -8.28
C GLU A 74 -7.28 -0.48 -6.99
N VAL A 75 -6.80 0.76 -7.15
CA VAL A 75 -6.51 1.67 -6.05
C VAL A 75 -7.68 2.65 -5.87
N ARG A 76 -8.29 2.65 -4.68
CA ARG A 76 -9.35 3.59 -4.35
C ARG A 76 -8.76 4.86 -3.77
N ARG A 77 -8.79 5.95 -4.54
CA ARG A 77 -8.32 7.27 -4.08
C ARG A 77 -9.38 7.97 -3.22
N PHE A 78 -8.97 8.38 -2.03
CA PHE A 78 -9.70 9.29 -1.16
C PHE A 78 -8.96 10.62 -1.11
N ARG A 79 -9.64 11.69 -1.51
CA ARG A 79 -9.17 13.07 -1.35
C ARG A 79 -9.79 13.60 -0.05
N LEU A 80 -8.96 13.89 0.95
CA LEU A 80 -9.38 14.59 2.17
C LEU A 80 -9.51 16.10 1.91
#